data_AF-A0A964Y6D1-F1
#
_entry.id   AF-A0A964Y6D1-F1
#
_cell.length_a   1.000
_cell.length_b   1.000
_cell.length_c   1.000
_cell.angle_alpha   90.00
_cell.angle_beta   90.00
_cell.angle_gamma   90.00
#
_symmetry.space_group_name_H-M   'P 1'
#
loop_
_entity.id
_entity.type
_entity.pdbx_description
1 polymer ?
#
loop_
_entity_poly.entity_id
_entity_poly.type
_entity_poly.pdbx_seq_one_letter_code
_entity_poly.pdbx_strand_id
1 'polypeptide(L)'
;MNNDTLLIKSYLTWSKLADMLKSGNSNLIDEFTNLLSKKSWSGARFECKPFRGYKADSTEVEFRLIRDESFKHHKEDRETFKSHFEQQCRTEEMSISFLNPDKSTTLITPCPQQHSATKSAHLMEFFKTATLDQRKFLLQK
;
A
#
# COMPACT_ATOMS: atom_id res chain seq x y z
N MET A 1 -10.12 15.46 -18.14
CA MET A 1 -8.81 14.77 -18.08
C MET A 1 -9.09 13.28 -18.06
N ASN A 2 -8.48 12.50 -18.96
CA ASN A 2 -8.57 11.04 -18.90
C ASN A 2 -7.81 10.58 -17.66
N ASN A 3 -8.53 10.07 -16.66
CA ASN A 3 -7.89 9.45 -15.51
C ASN A 3 -7.25 8.15 -16.00
N ASP A 4 -5.93 8.14 -16.08
CA ASP A 4 -5.14 6.92 -16.29
C ASP A 4 -5.59 5.88 -15.26
N THR A 5 -6.34 4.89 -15.72
CA THR A 5 -6.95 3.85 -14.88
C THR A 5 -6.41 2.50 -15.35
N LEU A 6 -5.84 1.75 -14.42
CA LEU A 6 -5.43 0.37 -14.64
C LEU A 6 -6.46 -0.55 -13.99
N LEU A 7 -7.18 -1.30 -14.82
CA LEU A 7 -8.06 -2.35 -14.36
C LEU A 7 -7.22 -3.59 -14.03
N ILE A 8 -7.32 -4.05 -12.80
CA ILE A 8 -6.70 -5.28 -12.31
C ILE A 8 -7.83 -6.26 -12.04
N LYS A 9 -8.00 -7.22 -12.94
CA LYS A 9 -8.94 -8.33 -12.73
C LYS A 9 -8.18 -9.46 -12.06
N SER A 10 -8.65 -9.85 -10.88
CA SER A 10 -8.17 -11.04 -10.21
C SER A 10 -9.16 -12.17 -10.47
N TYR A 11 -8.66 -13.37 -10.79
CA TYR A 11 -9.47 -14.59 -10.81
C TYR A 11 -9.72 -15.15 -9.39
N LEU A 12 -9.50 -14.33 -8.36
CA LEU A 12 -9.73 -14.66 -6.96
C LEU A 12 -11.10 -14.15 -6.52
N THR A 13 -11.72 -14.88 -5.61
CA THR A 13 -12.90 -14.44 -4.86
C THR A 13 -12.48 -13.60 -3.65
N TRP A 14 -13.41 -12.88 -3.04
CA TRP A 14 -13.11 -12.04 -1.87
C TRP A 14 -12.57 -12.85 -0.68
N SER A 15 -13.15 -14.02 -0.39
CA SER A 15 -12.64 -14.90 0.68
C SER A 15 -11.22 -15.35 0.39
N LYS A 16 -10.96 -15.81 -0.84
CA LYS A 16 -9.65 -16.30 -1.24
C LYS A 16 -8.60 -15.19 -1.20
N LEU A 17 -8.96 -13.98 -1.61
CA LEU A 17 -8.09 -12.82 -1.47
C LEU A 17 -7.79 -12.52 0.00
N ALA A 18 -8.81 -12.49 0.86
CA ALA A 18 -8.62 -12.24 2.29
C ALA A 18 -7.72 -13.30 2.94
N ASP A 19 -7.90 -14.57 2.59
CA ASP A 19 -7.05 -15.67 3.05
C ASP A 19 -5.61 -15.55 2.54
N MET A 20 -5.43 -15.12 1.28
CA MET A 20 -4.11 -14.88 0.71
C MET A 20 -3.38 -13.71 1.37
N LEU A 21 -4.09 -12.64 1.72
CA LEU A 21 -3.55 -11.51 2.48
C LEU A 21 -3.15 -11.95 3.90
N LYS A 22 -4.04 -12.65 4.61
CA LYS A 22 -3.77 -13.16 5.96
C LYS A 22 -2.61 -14.15 6.00
N SER A 23 -2.50 -15.03 5.00
CA SER A 23 -1.43 -16.02 4.91
C SER A 23 -0.09 -15.44 4.42
N GLY A 24 -0.04 -14.16 4.01
CA GLY A 24 1.18 -13.57 3.47
C GLY A 24 1.63 -14.16 2.15
N ASN A 25 0.69 -14.60 1.31
CA ASN A 25 0.99 -15.27 0.05
C ASN A 25 1.89 -14.39 -0.83
N SER A 26 3.13 -14.83 -1.07
CA SER A 26 4.15 -14.04 -1.78
C SER A 26 3.74 -13.71 -3.22
N ASN A 27 3.05 -14.62 -3.90
CA ASN A 27 2.75 -14.46 -5.32
C ASN A 27 1.78 -13.30 -5.58
N LEU A 28 0.78 -13.14 -4.72
CA LEU A 28 -0.17 -12.01 -4.80
C LEU A 28 0.55 -10.68 -4.56
N ILE A 29 1.42 -10.64 -3.55
CA ILE A 29 2.16 -9.44 -3.16
C ILE A 29 3.17 -9.05 -4.23
N ASP A 30 3.80 -10.04 -4.85
CA ASP A 30 4.71 -9.85 -5.98
C ASP A 30 3.96 -9.36 -7.21
N GLU A 31 2.80 -9.92 -7.54
CA GLU A 31 1.98 -9.46 -8.65
C GLU A 31 1.53 -8.00 -8.45
N PHE A 32 1.03 -7.67 -7.27
CA PHE A 32 0.68 -6.30 -6.91
C PHE A 32 1.88 -5.34 -6.98
N THR A 33 3.03 -5.74 -6.43
CA THR A 33 4.24 -4.90 -6.47
C THR A 33 4.74 -4.72 -7.91
N ASN A 34 4.70 -5.77 -8.72
CA ASN A 34 5.08 -5.71 -10.12
C ASN A 34 4.15 -4.80 -10.93
N LEU A 35 2.86 -4.78 -10.61
CA LEU A 35 1.90 -3.85 -11.24
C LEU A 35 2.19 -2.40 -10.85
N LEU A 36 2.49 -2.14 -9.57
CA LEU A 36 2.82 -0.80 -9.06
C LEU A 36 4.16 -0.28 -9.59
N SER A 37 5.18 -1.13 -9.66
CA SER A 37 6.53 -0.75 -10.11
C SER A 37 6.60 -0.40 -11.60
N LYS A 38 5.74 -1.01 -12.44
CA LYS A 38 5.64 -0.70 -13.87
C LYS A 38 5.03 0.68 -14.17
N LYS A 39 4.51 1.39 -13.16
CA LYS A 39 3.90 2.71 -13.32
C LYS A 39 4.82 3.82 -12.81
N SER A 40 4.96 4.88 -13.61
CA SER A 40 5.68 6.11 -13.25
C SER A 40 4.84 7.08 -12.42
N TRP A 41 3.68 6.65 -11.93
CA TRP A 41 2.79 7.50 -11.14
C TRP A 41 3.43 7.84 -9.79
N SER A 42 3.30 9.10 -9.38
CA SER A 42 3.71 9.59 -8.06
C SER A 42 2.70 9.23 -6.97
N GLY A 43 1.45 8.97 -7.35
CA GLY A 43 0.37 8.60 -6.47
C GLY A 43 -0.70 7.82 -7.20
N ALA A 44 -1.39 6.94 -6.47
CA ALA A 44 -2.50 6.16 -6.97
C ALA A 44 -3.50 5.89 -5.86
N ARG A 45 -4.77 5.82 -6.24
CA ARG A 45 -5.85 5.33 -5.38
C ARG A 45 -6.24 3.94 -5.81
N PHE A 46 -6.52 3.10 -4.83
CA PHE A 46 -7.04 1.77 -5.02
C PHE A 46 -8.54 1.80 -4.81
N GLU A 47 -9.30 1.44 -5.85
CA GLU A 47 -10.74 1.31 -5.78
C GLU A 47 -11.16 -0.13 -6.03
N CYS A 48 -12.15 -0.59 -5.28
CA CYS A 48 -12.81 -1.86 -5.51
C CYS A 48 -14.31 -1.62 -5.68
N LYS A 49 -14.98 -2.47 -6.44
CA LYS A 49 -16.44 -2.43 -6.49
C LYS A 49 -17.00 -2.74 -5.10
N PRO A 50 -18.08 -2.05 -4.67
CA PRO A 50 -18.75 -2.37 -3.41
C PRO A 50 -19.09 -3.85 -3.35
N PHE A 51 -18.62 -4.51 -2.30
CA PHE A 51 -18.83 -5.92 -2.06
C PHE A 51 -19.95 -6.12 -1.02
N ARG A 52 -20.78 -7.15 -1.20
CA ARG A 52 -21.78 -7.58 -0.21
C ARG A 52 -21.40 -8.95 0.32
N GLY A 53 -21.29 -9.06 1.66
CA GLY A 53 -20.75 -10.22 2.39
C GLY A 53 -21.21 -11.61 1.92
N TYR A 54 -22.47 -11.76 1.54
CA TYR A 54 -23.03 -13.05 1.11
C TYR A 54 -22.52 -13.56 -0.27
N LYS A 55 -21.70 -12.77 -0.98
CA LYS A 55 -21.11 -13.17 -2.27
C LYS A 55 -19.60 -13.42 -2.19
N ALA A 56 -19.05 -13.59 -0.99
CA ALA A 56 -17.61 -13.62 -0.75
C ALA A 56 -16.89 -14.68 -1.60
N ASP A 57 -17.55 -15.83 -1.81
CA ASP A 57 -17.00 -16.98 -2.53
C ASP A 57 -17.45 -17.09 -3.99
N SER A 58 -18.40 -16.25 -4.43
CA SER A 58 -19.05 -16.39 -5.74
C SER A 58 -18.82 -15.21 -6.68
N THR A 59 -18.16 -14.15 -6.21
CA THR A 59 -17.85 -12.97 -7.02
C THR A 59 -16.34 -12.77 -7.07
N GLU A 60 -15.80 -12.75 -8.28
CA GLU A 60 -14.41 -12.40 -8.54
C GLU A 60 -14.12 -10.95 -8.12
N VAL A 61 -12.91 -10.72 -7.63
CA VAL A 61 -12.49 -9.41 -7.17
C VAL A 61 -11.98 -8.57 -8.34
N GLU A 62 -12.58 -7.39 -8.48
CA GLU A 62 -12.14 -6.36 -9.44
C GLU A 62 -11.55 -5.17 -8.68
N PHE A 63 -10.33 -4.84 -9.05
CA PHE A 63 -9.62 -3.68 -8.52
C PHE A 63 -9.27 -2.69 -9.62
N ARG A 64 -9.25 -1.42 -9.25
CA ARG A 64 -8.83 -0.34 -10.13
C ARG A 64 -7.75 0.44 -9.43
N LEU A 65 -6.64 0.59 -10.13
CA LEU A 65 -5.61 1.53 -9.76
C LEU A 65 -5.83 2.80 -10.58
N ILE A 66 -6.16 3.88 -9.90
CA ILE A 66 -6.46 5.16 -10.53
C ILE A 66 -5.32 6.10 -10.18
N ARG A 67 -4.66 6.66 -11.20
CA ARG A 67 -3.63 7.68 -11.00
C ARG A 67 -4.21 8.83 -10.18
N ASP A 68 -3.51 9.21 -9.13
CA ASP A 68 -3.88 10.33 -8.27
C ASP A 68 -2.79 11.40 -8.30
N GLU A 69 -3.16 12.56 -8.83
CA GLU A 69 -2.28 13.72 -8.93
C GLU A 69 -2.55 14.78 -7.86
N SER A 70 -3.50 14.56 -6.95
CA SER A 70 -3.84 15.55 -5.91
C SER A 70 -2.63 15.95 -5.06
N PHE A 71 -1.66 15.05 -4.90
CA PHE A 71 -0.43 15.27 -4.17
C PHE A 71 0.77 15.72 -5.04
N LYS A 72 0.63 15.89 -6.36
CA LYS A 72 1.78 16.17 -7.25
C LYS A 72 2.55 17.46 -6.92
N HIS A 73 1.90 18.41 -6.26
CA HIS A 73 2.49 19.69 -5.84
C HIS A 73 2.88 19.71 -4.35
N HIS A 74 2.54 18.66 -3.60
CA HIS A 74 2.96 18.53 -2.21
C HIS A 74 4.40 18.01 -2.22
N LYS A 75 5.34 18.90 -1.92
CA LYS A 75 6.71 18.46 -1.64
C LYS A 75 6.70 17.72 -0.31
N GLU A 76 7.11 16.46 -0.35
CA GLU A 76 7.42 15.70 0.85
C GLU A 76 8.50 16.41 1.67
N ASP A 77 8.23 16.63 2.95
CA ASP A 77 9.24 17.06 3.91
C ASP A 77 9.98 15.83 4.44
N ARG A 78 10.97 15.40 3.65
CA ARG A 78 11.75 14.18 3.89
C ARG A 78 12.48 14.23 5.23
N GLU A 79 12.96 15.40 5.64
CA GLU A 79 13.73 15.54 6.88
C GLU A 79 12.81 15.48 8.10
N THR A 80 11.63 16.11 8.05
CA THR A 80 10.62 15.96 9.10
C THR A 80 10.12 14.53 9.21
N PHE A 81 9.86 13.88 8.06
CA PHE A 81 9.48 12.46 8.02
C PHE A 81 10.57 11.58 8.64
N LYS A 82 11.81 11.73 8.18
CA LYS A 82 12.97 11.01 8.71
C LYS A 82 13.11 11.22 10.22
N SER A 83 13.11 12.46 10.70
CA SER A 83 13.24 12.78 12.13
C SER A 83 12.14 12.14 13.00
N HIS A 84 10.89 12.15 12.51
CA HIS A 84 9.77 11.53 13.21
C HIS A 84 9.91 10.00 13.28
N PHE A 85 10.27 9.37 12.16
CA PHE A 85 10.32 7.91 12.06
C PHE A 85 11.62 7.32 12.60
N GLU A 86 12.77 7.98 12.49
CA GLU A 86 14.06 7.50 13.06
C GLU A 86 13.98 7.26 14.57
N GLN A 87 13.17 8.04 15.29
CA GLN A 87 12.99 7.85 16.72
C GLN A 87 12.03 6.71 17.06
N GLN A 88 11.09 6.38 16.19
CA GLN A 88 10.06 5.37 16.44
C GLN A 88 10.43 4.00 15.86
N CYS A 89 11.16 3.98 14.74
CA CYS A 89 11.62 2.79 14.00
C CYS A 89 12.82 2.08 14.66
N ARG A 90 12.85 1.97 15.99
CA ARG A 90 14.12 1.82 16.71
C ARG A 90 14.83 0.47 16.63
N THR A 91 14.23 -0.64 16.20
CA THR A 91 15.07 -1.82 15.93
C THR A 91 14.46 -2.97 15.11
N GLU A 92 13.15 -3.20 15.07
CA GLU A 92 12.61 -4.38 14.34
C GLU A 92 11.24 -4.14 13.69
N GLU A 93 10.63 -2.97 13.91
CA GLU A 93 9.30 -2.67 13.36
C GLU A 93 9.41 -2.30 11.88
N MET A 94 8.66 -3.02 11.04
CA MET A 94 8.59 -2.78 9.59
C MET A 94 7.43 -1.84 9.20
N SER A 95 6.56 -1.48 10.15
CA SER A 95 5.49 -0.49 10.00
C SER A 95 5.08 0.11 11.34
N ILE A 96 4.54 1.32 11.32
CA ILE A 96 3.96 1.99 12.47
C ILE A 96 2.47 2.18 12.23
N SER A 97 1.66 1.90 13.25
CA SER A 97 0.23 2.16 13.23
C SER A 97 -0.09 3.31 14.18
N PHE A 98 -0.82 4.30 13.71
CA PHE A 98 -1.27 5.42 14.53
C PHE A 98 -2.71 5.77 14.18
N LEU A 99 -3.44 6.34 15.13
CA LEU A 99 -4.78 6.85 14.85
C LEU A 99 -4.64 8.18 14.11
N ASN A 100 -5.51 8.41 13.13
CA ASN A 100 -5.67 9.73 12.54
C ASN A 100 -6.10 10.77 13.63
N PRO A 101 -5.99 12.07 13.37
CA PRO A 101 -6.23 13.09 14.41
C PRO A 101 -7.60 13.02 15.08
N ASP A 102 -8.64 12.62 14.35
CA ASP A 102 -10.01 12.46 14.87
C ASP A 102 -10.26 11.08 15.53
N LYS A 103 -9.27 10.19 15.52
CA LYS A 103 -9.30 8.83 16.07
C LYS A 103 -10.32 7.88 15.44
N SER A 104 -10.89 8.22 14.30
CA SER A 104 -11.84 7.37 13.59
C SER A 104 -11.18 6.25 12.78
N THR A 105 -9.92 6.44 12.39
CA THR A 105 -9.24 5.55 11.45
C THR A 105 -7.82 5.25 11.92
N THR A 106 -7.44 3.97 11.90
CA THR A 106 -6.05 3.56 12.04
C THR A 106 -5.33 3.73 10.71
N LEU A 107 -4.28 4.55 10.73
CA LEU A 107 -3.34 4.73 9.63
C LEU A 107 -2.13 3.84 9.88
N ILE A 108 -1.70 3.11 8.85
CA ILE A 108 -0.52 2.26 8.88
C ILE A 108 0.46 2.84 7.88
N THR A 109 1.66 3.15 8.34
CA THR A 109 2.75 3.64 7.50
C THR A 109 3.92 2.67 7.56
N PRO A 110 4.59 2.39 6.43
CA PRO A 110 5.83 1.65 6.48
C PRO A 110 6.86 2.37 7.34
N CYS A 111 7.65 1.60 8.08
CA CYS A 111 8.81 2.09 8.77
C CYS A 111 10.00 1.98 7.80
N PRO A 112 10.53 3.11 7.28
CA PRO A 112 11.67 3.02 6.41
C PRO A 112 12.92 2.62 7.21
N GLN A 113 13.63 1.59 6.78
CA GLN A 113 14.94 1.31 7.34
C GLN A 113 15.87 2.51 7.12
N GLN A 114 16.78 2.76 8.07
CA GLN A 114 17.57 4.00 8.24
C GLN A 114 18.21 4.55 6.95
N HIS A 115 18.53 3.71 5.96
CA HIS A 115 19.15 4.14 4.69
C HIS A 115 18.17 4.49 3.56
N SER A 116 16.84 4.34 3.78
CA SER A 116 15.79 4.55 2.77
C SER A 116 14.70 5.55 3.17
N ALA A 117 14.78 6.14 4.36
CA ALA A 117 13.74 7.03 4.91
C ALA A 117 13.38 8.21 4.02
N THR A 118 14.36 8.76 3.31
CA THR A 118 14.15 9.89 2.39
C THR A 118 13.52 9.49 1.06
N LYS A 119 13.46 8.19 0.73
CA LYS A 119 12.85 7.66 -0.51
C LYS A 119 11.45 7.09 -0.27
N SER A 120 11.12 6.71 0.96
CA SER A 120 9.88 5.98 1.27
C SER A 120 8.77 6.85 1.88
N ALA A 121 8.86 8.18 1.76
CA ALA A 121 7.84 9.09 2.29
C ALA A 121 6.49 8.95 1.55
N HIS A 122 6.49 8.33 0.36
CA HIS A 122 5.28 7.90 -0.33
C HIS A 122 5.17 6.37 -0.38
N LEU A 123 3.97 5.87 -0.11
CA LEU A 123 3.67 4.43 -0.10
C LEU A 123 4.02 3.73 -1.43
N MET A 124 3.76 4.38 -2.57
CA MET A 124 4.13 3.82 -3.88
C MET A 124 5.64 3.65 -4.04
N GLU A 125 6.44 4.62 -3.56
CA GLU A 125 7.89 4.55 -3.66
C GLU A 125 8.46 3.52 -2.67
N PHE A 126 7.83 3.36 -1.49
CA PHE A 126 8.10 2.24 -0.60
C PHE A 126 7.89 0.89 -1.30
N PHE A 127 6.74 0.66 -1.97
CA PHE A 127 6.52 -0.60 -2.68
C PHE A 127 7.53 -0.87 -3.81
N LYS A 128 8.11 0.17 -4.40
CA LYS A 128 9.16 0.02 -5.44
C LYS A 128 10.53 -0.33 -4.86
N THR A 129 10.85 0.18 -3.67
CA THR A 129 12.21 0.13 -3.12
C THR A 129 12.37 -0.84 -1.94
N ALA A 130 11.28 -1.21 -1.28
CA ALA A 130 11.30 -2.08 -0.11
C ALA A 130 11.55 -3.55 -0.47
N THR A 131 12.19 -4.26 0.46
CA THR A 131 12.35 -5.71 0.40
C THR A 131 10.98 -6.41 0.39
N LEU A 132 10.95 -7.65 -0.09
CA LEU A 132 9.71 -8.44 -0.12
C LEU A 132 9.12 -8.63 1.29
N ASP A 133 9.96 -8.84 2.29
CA ASP A 133 9.53 -9.06 3.68
C ASP A 133 8.89 -7.80 4.27
N GLN A 134 9.45 -6.63 3.99
CA GLN A 134 8.86 -5.34 4.39
C GLN A 134 7.50 -5.11 3.74
N ARG A 135 7.36 -5.44 2.44
CA ARG A 135 6.08 -5.35 1.73
C ARG A 135 5.04 -6.31 2.30
N LYS A 136 5.44 -7.55 2.60
CA LYS A 136 4.58 -8.56 3.23
C LYS A 136 4.09 -8.11 4.59
N PHE A 137 5.00 -7.64 5.43
CA PHE A 137 4.65 -7.18 6.77
C PHE A 137 3.60 -6.07 6.73
N LEU A 138 3.78 -5.08 5.86
CA LEU A 138 2.84 -3.96 5.74
C LEU A 138 1.43 -4.43 5.32
N LEU A 139 1.34 -5.43 4.43
CA LEU A 139 0.07 -5.94 3.91
C LEU A 139 -0.64 -6.93 4.86
N GLN A 140 0.04 -7.36 5.93
CA GLN A 140 -0.49 -8.29 6.93
C GLN A 140 -1.02 -7.59 8.20
N LYS A 141 -0.81 -6.28 8.33
CA LYS A 141 -1.31 -5.45 9.45
C LYS A 141 -2.76 -5.04 9.23
#